data_AF-A0A7X3G5H5-F1
#
_entry.id   AF-A0A7X3G5H5-F1
#
_cell.length_a   1.000
_cell.length_b   1.000
_cell.length_c   1.000
_cell.angle_alpha   90.00
_cell.angle_beta   90.00
_cell.angle_gamma   90.00
#
_symmetry.space_group_name_H-M   'P 1'
#
loop_
_entity.id
_entity.type
_entity.pdbx_description
1 polymer ?
#
loop_
_entity_poly.entity_id
_entity_poly.type
_entity_poly.pdbx_seq_one_letter_code
_entity_poly.pdbx_strand_id
1 'polypeptide(L)'
;MYTVKGKADKNSLLTEHMPLVKRLAHQMKAKLPPSVEVDDLVQAGMMGLLDAINRYEENHGAQFETYAVLRIRGAMLDELRSSDWMPRSTRANMRKVEQAMATLQQQLGRPPSESEVAKSLKLSLPDYQDLLGDSGGHQLVYYEDFHDEDGSEGFLDRYAVDDDDPLKSLLDTDFRQTVIDAIDALPPREKMLMGLYYEEELNLKEIGAVMGVSESRVSQLHTQAVARLRTYLRERSWT
;
A
#
# COMPACT_ATOMS: atom_id res chain seq x y z
N MET A 1 9.53 11.60 -34.71
CA MET A 1 10.74 10.91 -35.22
C MET A 1 10.38 9.44 -35.39
N TYR A 2 9.93 9.03 -36.58
CA TYR A 2 9.36 7.69 -36.85
C TYR A 2 10.39 6.75 -37.49
N THR A 3 10.39 5.46 -37.09
CA THR A 3 11.11 4.38 -37.80
C THR A 3 10.22 3.72 -38.85
N VAL A 4 10.83 3.02 -39.81
CA VAL A 4 10.22 2.41 -41.01
C VAL A 4 9.16 1.32 -40.71
N LYS A 5 8.88 1.02 -39.42
CA LYS A 5 7.82 0.09 -38.98
C LYS A 5 6.70 0.73 -38.12
N GLY A 6 6.63 2.05 -38.00
CA GLY A 6 5.48 2.73 -37.37
C GLY A 6 5.33 2.54 -35.86
N LYS A 7 6.21 1.79 -35.19
CA LYS A 7 6.30 1.77 -33.73
C LYS A 7 7.34 2.81 -33.28
N ALA A 8 6.98 3.64 -32.30
CA ALA A 8 7.94 4.47 -31.57
C ALA A 8 9.17 3.61 -31.18
N ASP A 9 10.38 4.17 -31.32
CA ASP A 9 11.60 3.42 -31.01
C ASP A 9 11.55 2.99 -29.53
N LYS A 10 11.31 1.70 -29.29
CA LYS A 10 11.13 1.13 -27.95
C LYS A 10 12.32 1.44 -27.04
N ASN A 11 13.51 1.56 -27.61
CA ASN A 11 14.71 1.93 -26.87
C ASN A 11 14.68 3.40 -26.44
N SER A 12 14.11 4.29 -27.25
CA SER A 12 13.91 5.70 -26.89
C SER A 12 12.95 5.84 -25.71
N LEU A 13 11.78 5.17 -25.77
CA LEU A 13 10.80 5.18 -24.69
C LEU A 13 11.36 4.57 -23.39
N LEU A 14 12.14 3.49 -23.50
CA LEU A 14 12.81 2.89 -22.35
C LEU A 14 13.77 3.88 -21.67
N THR A 15 14.58 4.58 -22.47
CA THR A 15 15.59 5.53 -21.97
C THR A 15 14.93 6.74 -21.31
N GLU A 16 13.84 7.23 -21.92
CA GLU A 16 13.06 8.36 -21.44
C GLU A 16 12.39 8.09 -20.09
N HIS A 17 11.83 6.89 -19.89
CA HIS A 17 11.09 6.55 -18.66
C HIS A 17 11.91 5.79 -17.60
N MET A 18 13.18 5.49 -17.85
CA MET A 18 14.07 4.91 -16.83
C MET A 18 14.20 5.78 -15.55
N PRO A 19 14.27 7.13 -15.60
CA PRO A 19 14.27 7.97 -14.39
C PRO A 19 12.98 7.83 -13.57
N LEU A 20 11.83 7.58 -14.21
CA LEU A 20 10.56 7.33 -13.54
C LEU A 20 10.63 6.04 -12.70
N VAL A 21 11.18 4.96 -13.25
CA VAL A 21 11.37 3.69 -12.51
C VAL A 21 12.23 3.92 -11.27
N LYS A 22 13.36 4.62 -11.39
CA LYS A 22 14.24 4.91 -10.26
C LYS A 22 13.53 5.72 -9.17
N ARG A 23 12.80 6.76 -9.56
CA ARG A 23 12.02 7.58 -8.62
C ARG A 23 10.98 6.76 -7.87
N LEU A 24 10.24 5.91 -8.57
CA LEU A 24 9.25 5.02 -7.96
C LEU A 24 9.90 4.00 -7.01
N ALA A 25 11.01 3.39 -7.41
CA ALA A 25 11.75 2.45 -6.57
C ALA A 25 12.26 3.10 -5.28
N HIS A 26 12.81 4.31 -5.34
CA HIS A 26 13.25 5.05 -4.15
C HIS A 26 12.08 5.45 -3.25
N GLN A 27 10.96 5.89 -3.83
CA GLN A 27 9.75 6.20 -3.07
C GLN A 27 9.19 4.96 -2.36
N MET A 28 9.27 3.78 -2.99
CA MET A 28 8.89 2.51 -2.37
C MET A 28 9.88 2.08 -1.29
N LYS A 29 11.20 2.15 -1.55
CA LYS A 29 12.24 1.79 -0.58
C LYS A 29 12.14 2.59 0.71
N ALA A 30 11.81 3.88 0.62
CA ALA A 30 11.60 4.73 1.80
C ALA A 30 10.56 4.15 2.79
N LYS A 31 9.71 3.24 2.31
CA LYS A 31 8.64 2.58 3.05
C LYS A 31 8.89 1.09 3.25
N LEU A 32 10.11 0.60 3.12
CA LEU A 32 10.43 -0.84 3.20
C LEU A 32 11.57 -1.10 4.19
N PRO A 33 11.62 -2.31 4.80
CA PRO A 33 12.68 -2.67 5.72
C PRO A 33 14.08 -2.52 5.11
N PRO A 34 15.14 -2.34 5.93
CA PRO A 34 16.52 -2.31 5.46
C PRO A 34 16.92 -3.52 4.62
N SER A 35 16.31 -4.69 4.85
CA SER A 35 16.58 -5.94 4.15
C SER A 35 16.20 -5.95 2.66
N VAL A 36 15.38 -5.00 2.19
CA VAL A 36 15.00 -4.90 0.77
C VAL A 36 16.02 -4.02 0.03
N GLU A 37 16.66 -4.51 -1.01
CA GLU A 37 17.58 -3.69 -1.80
C GLU A 37 16.82 -2.84 -2.84
N VAL A 38 17.26 -1.58 -3.04
CA VAL A 38 16.67 -0.70 -4.05
C VAL A 38 16.87 -1.26 -5.45
N ASP A 39 18.04 -1.86 -5.68
CA ASP A 39 18.41 -2.36 -7.00
C ASP A 39 17.50 -3.51 -7.45
N ASP A 40 16.95 -4.30 -6.53
CA ASP A 40 15.96 -5.34 -6.84
C ASP A 40 14.63 -4.71 -7.28
N LEU A 41 14.18 -3.65 -6.59
CA LEU A 41 12.99 -2.89 -7.00
C LEU A 41 13.19 -2.22 -8.36
N VAL A 42 14.36 -1.61 -8.60
CA VAL A 42 14.66 -1.00 -9.90
C VAL A 42 14.61 -2.06 -11.00
N GLN A 43 15.22 -3.23 -10.80
CA GLN A 43 15.18 -4.32 -11.78
C GLN A 43 13.75 -4.79 -12.07
N ALA A 44 12.96 -5.09 -11.03
CA ALA A 44 11.56 -5.49 -11.18
C ALA A 44 10.74 -4.40 -11.89
N GLY A 45 10.93 -3.13 -11.52
CA GLY A 45 10.28 -1.99 -12.15
C GLY A 45 10.66 -1.82 -13.63
N MET A 46 11.92 -2.09 -13.99
CA MET A 46 12.37 -2.07 -15.38
C MET A 46 11.69 -3.17 -16.20
N MET A 47 11.48 -4.36 -15.62
CA MET A 47 10.71 -5.43 -16.27
C MET A 47 9.25 -5.00 -16.49
N GLY A 48 8.64 -4.34 -15.51
CA GLY A 48 7.29 -3.75 -15.63
C GLY A 48 7.21 -2.68 -16.73
N LEU A 49 8.21 -1.80 -16.84
CA LEU A 49 8.29 -0.81 -17.91
C LEU A 49 8.42 -1.46 -19.30
N LEU A 50 9.26 -2.48 -19.44
CA LEU A 50 9.42 -3.21 -20.70
C LEU A 50 8.12 -3.87 -21.14
N ASP A 51 7.41 -4.48 -20.21
CA ASP A 51 6.10 -5.08 -20.49
C ASP A 51 5.06 -4.00 -20.86
N ALA A 52 5.08 -2.85 -20.20
CA ALA A 52 4.23 -1.71 -20.55
C ALA A 52 4.49 -1.21 -21.97
N ILE A 53 5.76 -1.02 -22.36
CA ILE A 53 6.15 -0.60 -23.73
C ILE A 53 5.69 -1.63 -24.77
N ASN A 54 5.67 -2.92 -24.42
CA ASN A 54 5.28 -3.98 -25.36
C ASN A 54 3.78 -4.09 -25.54
N ARG A 55 2.99 -3.85 -24.48
CA ARG A 55 1.54 -4.04 -24.45
C ARG A 55 0.73 -2.76 -24.68
N TYR A 56 1.37 -1.59 -24.61
CA TYR A 56 0.65 -0.33 -24.79
C TYR A 56 0.15 -0.17 -26.23
N GLU A 57 -1.15 0.08 -26.35
CA GLU A 57 -1.82 0.42 -27.60
C GLU A 57 -2.39 1.83 -27.51
N GLU A 58 -1.96 2.70 -28.42
CA GLU A 58 -2.19 4.16 -28.42
C GLU A 58 -3.68 4.57 -28.53
N ASN A 59 -4.58 3.61 -28.79
CA ASN A 59 -6.01 3.83 -28.96
C ASN A 59 -6.82 3.90 -27.65
N HIS A 60 -6.20 3.67 -26.47
CA HIS A 60 -6.91 3.53 -25.19
C HIS A 60 -7.12 4.84 -24.40
N GLY A 61 -6.90 6.02 -25.01
CA GLY A 61 -7.22 7.33 -24.41
C GLY A 61 -6.35 7.78 -23.22
N ALA A 62 -5.74 6.86 -22.48
CA ALA A 62 -4.81 7.15 -21.39
C ALA A 62 -3.39 7.43 -21.91
N GLN A 63 -2.71 8.41 -21.29
CA GLN A 63 -1.30 8.69 -21.59
C GLN A 63 -0.42 7.49 -21.23
N PHE A 64 0.57 7.19 -22.07
CA PHE A 64 1.52 6.09 -21.85
C PHE A 64 2.15 6.12 -20.44
N GLU A 65 2.48 7.32 -19.94
CA GLU A 65 3.06 7.49 -18.61
C GLU A 65 2.15 6.95 -17.50
N THR A 66 0.86 7.24 -17.54
CA THR A 66 -0.11 6.77 -16.53
C THR A 66 -0.19 5.24 -16.51
N TYR A 67 -0.23 4.63 -17.70
CA TYR A 67 -0.21 3.18 -17.85
C TYR A 67 1.11 2.56 -17.36
N ALA A 68 2.24 3.15 -17.74
CA ALA A 68 3.58 2.68 -17.37
C ALA A 68 3.80 2.73 -15.85
N VAL A 69 3.39 3.82 -15.17
CA VAL A 69 3.49 3.95 -13.70
C VAL A 69 2.83 2.77 -13.01
N LEU A 70 1.64 2.38 -13.46
CA LEU A 70 0.88 1.30 -12.86
C LEU A 70 1.59 -0.06 -13.06
N ARG A 71 2.05 -0.36 -14.27
CA ARG A 71 2.80 -1.60 -14.59
C ARG A 71 4.14 -1.70 -13.85
N ILE A 72 4.87 -0.59 -13.75
CA ILE A 72 6.15 -0.51 -13.03
C ILE A 72 5.94 -0.83 -11.55
N ARG A 73 4.95 -0.18 -10.91
CA ARG A 73 4.64 -0.42 -9.50
C ARG A 73 4.19 -1.86 -9.27
N GLY A 74 3.30 -2.39 -10.10
CA GLY A 74 2.84 -3.77 -10.00
C GLY A 74 4.00 -4.77 -10.01
N ALA A 75 4.93 -4.64 -10.96
CA ALA A 75 6.09 -5.51 -11.05
C ALA A 75 7.00 -5.44 -9.81
N MET A 76 7.24 -4.24 -9.25
CA MET A 76 7.98 -4.08 -8.00
C MET A 76 7.29 -4.78 -6.82
N LEU A 77 5.97 -4.74 -6.77
CA LEU A 77 5.19 -5.39 -5.72
C LEU A 77 5.18 -6.90 -5.82
N ASP A 78 5.08 -7.43 -7.03
CA ASP A 78 5.15 -8.87 -7.27
C ASP A 78 6.52 -9.43 -6.87
N GLU A 79 7.60 -8.69 -7.16
CA GLU A 79 8.95 -9.04 -6.70
C GLU A 79 9.05 -9.07 -5.17
N LEU A 80 8.49 -8.07 -4.50
CA LEU A 80 8.41 -8.09 -3.04
C LEU A 80 7.68 -9.35 -2.58
N ARG A 81 6.50 -9.65 -3.14
CA ARG A 81 5.66 -10.82 -2.79
C ARG A 81 6.40 -12.14 -2.93
N SER A 82 7.17 -12.33 -4.01
CA SER A 82 7.99 -13.53 -4.20
C SER A 82 9.17 -13.62 -3.23
N SER A 83 9.74 -12.48 -2.84
CA SER A 83 10.96 -12.41 -2.03
C SER A 83 10.73 -12.52 -0.51
N ASP A 84 9.50 -12.86 -0.07
CA ASP A 84 9.08 -13.07 1.33
C ASP A 84 9.63 -11.97 2.27
N TRP A 85 9.48 -10.70 1.86
CA TRP A 85 10.16 -9.56 2.49
C TRP A 85 9.81 -9.32 3.98
N MET A 86 8.76 -9.98 4.47
CA MET A 86 8.30 -9.87 5.85
C MET A 86 8.26 -11.25 6.52
N PRO A 87 8.94 -11.45 7.67
CA PRO A 87 8.95 -12.74 8.36
C PRO A 87 7.54 -13.27 8.66
N ARG A 88 7.38 -14.59 8.56
CA ARG A 88 6.10 -15.26 8.89
C ARG A 88 5.61 -14.98 10.30
N SER A 89 6.53 -14.86 11.27
CA SER A 89 6.23 -14.50 12.65
C SER A 89 5.62 -13.10 12.76
N THR A 90 6.17 -12.13 12.02
CA THR A 90 5.67 -10.75 11.94
C THR A 90 4.25 -10.70 11.38
N ARG A 91 3.98 -11.41 10.27
CA ARG A 91 2.62 -11.55 9.71
C ARG A 91 1.63 -12.15 10.72
N ALA A 92 2.03 -13.22 11.39
CA ALA A 92 1.18 -13.88 12.39
C ALA A 92 0.86 -12.94 13.56
N ASN A 93 1.83 -12.14 14.00
CA ASN A 93 1.65 -11.15 15.04
C ASN A 93 0.72 -10.02 14.60
N MET A 94 0.88 -9.48 13.39
CA MET A 94 -0.03 -8.46 12.83
C MET A 94 -1.48 -8.96 12.75
N ARG A 95 -1.70 -10.19 12.26
CA ARG A 95 -3.05 -10.79 12.24
C ARG A 95 -3.66 -10.92 13.62
N LYS A 96 -2.87 -11.25 14.65
CA LYS A 96 -3.36 -11.30 16.05
C LYS A 96 -3.75 -9.92 16.54
N VAL A 97 -2.97 -8.88 16.20
CA VAL A 97 -3.28 -7.49 16.56
C VAL A 97 -4.59 -7.05 15.88
N GLU A 98 -4.75 -7.28 14.58
CA GLU A 98 -5.98 -7.00 13.83
C GLU A 98 -7.20 -7.70 14.47
N GLN A 99 -7.09 -9.00 14.76
CA GLN A 99 -8.17 -9.77 15.37
C GLN A 99 -8.54 -9.28 16.78
N ALA A 100 -7.54 -8.94 17.60
CA ALA A 100 -7.76 -8.38 18.93
C ALA A 100 -8.42 -6.99 18.86
N MET A 101 -8.00 -6.16 17.90
CA MET A 101 -8.62 -4.85 17.65
C MET A 101 -10.08 -4.99 17.24
N ALA A 102 -10.39 -5.87 16.28
CA ALA A 102 -11.76 -6.13 15.83
C ALA A 102 -12.66 -6.56 16.99
N THR A 103 -12.21 -7.55 17.74
CA THR A 103 -12.96 -8.11 18.89
C THR A 103 -13.22 -7.04 19.95
N LEU A 104 -12.22 -6.24 20.30
CA LEU A 104 -12.36 -5.19 21.30
C LEU A 104 -13.22 -4.02 20.80
N GLN A 105 -13.09 -3.64 19.53
CA GLN A 105 -13.90 -2.59 18.93
C GLN A 105 -15.39 -2.96 18.95
N GLN A 106 -15.72 -4.22 18.60
CA GLN A 106 -17.07 -4.74 18.69
C GLN A 106 -17.62 -4.74 20.12
N GLN A 107 -16.78 -5.09 21.11
CA GLN A 107 -17.17 -5.13 22.52
C GLN A 107 -17.34 -3.74 23.15
N LEU A 108 -16.48 -2.78 22.79
CA LEU A 108 -16.43 -1.46 23.40
C LEU A 108 -17.31 -0.43 22.68
N GLY A 109 -17.68 -0.68 21.43
CA GLY A 109 -18.39 0.28 20.58
C GLY A 109 -17.57 1.54 20.24
N ARG A 110 -16.25 1.49 20.47
CA ARG A 110 -15.28 2.57 20.21
C ARG A 110 -13.92 1.98 19.83
N PRO A 111 -13.03 2.74 19.17
CA PRO A 111 -11.67 2.28 18.92
C PRO A 111 -10.95 1.93 20.24
N PRO A 112 -10.38 0.72 20.37
CA PRO A 112 -9.67 0.30 21.59
C PRO A 112 -8.35 1.07 21.74
N SER A 113 -7.93 1.31 22.99
CA SER A 113 -6.64 1.94 23.30
C SER A 113 -5.48 0.93 23.18
N GLU A 114 -4.24 1.41 23.02
CA GLU A 114 -3.05 0.54 22.99
C GLU A 114 -2.96 -0.37 24.22
N SER A 115 -3.29 0.17 25.40
CA SER A 115 -3.25 -0.59 26.64
C SER A 115 -4.37 -1.63 26.75
N GLU A 116 -5.52 -1.42 26.12
CA GLU A 116 -6.60 -2.41 26.00
C GLU A 116 -6.20 -3.55 25.05
N VAL A 117 -5.62 -3.21 23.90
CA VAL A 117 -5.13 -4.20 22.92
C VAL A 117 -3.99 -5.05 23.52
N ALA A 118 -3.02 -4.41 24.16
CA ALA A 118 -1.90 -5.11 24.83
C ALA A 118 -2.42 -6.09 25.90
N LYS A 119 -3.38 -5.68 26.73
CA LYS A 119 -4.01 -6.55 27.73
C LYS A 119 -4.72 -7.75 27.11
N SER A 120 -5.46 -7.55 26.02
CA SER A 120 -6.15 -8.63 25.30
C SER A 120 -5.14 -9.66 24.73
N LEU A 121 -4.01 -9.17 24.22
CA LEU A 121 -2.91 -10.00 23.73
C LEU A 121 -2.02 -10.60 24.83
N LYS A 122 -2.29 -10.30 26.11
CA LYS A 122 -1.47 -10.69 27.27
C LYS A 122 -0.01 -10.22 27.18
N LEU A 123 0.20 -9.05 26.59
CA LEU A 123 1.49 -8.37 26.46
C LEU A 123 1.56 -7.17 27.40
N SER A 124 2.78 -6.78 27.79
CA SER A 124 2.98 -5.47 28.40
C SER A 124 2.83 -4.37 27.33
N LEU A 125 2.54 -3.14 27.75
CA LEU A 125 2.45 -2.02 26.82
C LEU A 125 3.77 -1.80 26.04
N PRO A 126 4.96 -1.87 26.67
CA PRO A 126 6.23 -1.84 25.95
C PRO A 126 6.37 -2.96 24.92
N ASP A 127 6.09 -4.22 25.30
CA ASP A 127 6.22 -5.36 24.36
C ASP A 127 5.27 -5.22 23.16
N TYR A 128 4.07 -4.68 23.38
CA TYR A 128 3.12 -4.39 22.31
C TYR A 128 3.65 -3.30 21.36
N GLN A 129 4.26 -2.24 21.90
CA GLN A 129 4.84 -1.16 21.11
C GLN A 129 6.07 -1.64 20.33
N ASP A 130 6.90 -2.50 20.92
CA ASP A 130 8.02 -3.15 20.25
C ASP A 130 7.53 -4.07 19.13
N LEU A 131 6.48 -4.86 19.37
CA LEU A 131 5.83 -5.69 18.34
C LEU A 131 5.34 -4.85 17.16
N LEU A 132 4.73 -3.68 17.41
CA LEU A 132 4.32 -2.76 16.35
C LEU A 132 5.51 -2.16 15.59
N GLY A 133 6.62 -1.90 16.28
CA GLY A 133 7.86 -1.39 15.69
C GLY A 133 8.57 -2.43 14.81
N ASP A 134 8.68 -3.66 15.28
CA ASP A 134 9.26 -4.81 14.56
C ASP A 134 8.46 -5.18 13.31
N SER A 135 7.18 -4.84 13.30
CA SER A 135 6.33 -5.07 12.14
C SER A 135 6.57 -4.07 11.01
N GLY A 136 7.33 -3.01 11.30
CA GLY A 136 7.61 -1.89 10.40
C GLY A 136 6.32 -1.13 10.11
N GLY A 137 6.36 0.21 10.14
CA GLY A 137 5.27 1.09 9.68
C GLY A 137 4.97 0.97 8.19
N HIS A 138 5.12 -0.21 7.60
CA HIS A 138 5.44 -0.47 6.21
C HIS A 138 4.65 -1.68 5.69
N GLN A 139 3.49 -1.96 6.29
CA GLN A 139 2.49 -2.74 5.58
C GLN A 139 1.87 -1.80 4.54
N LEU A 140 2.35 -1.93 3.31
CA LEU A 140 1.67 -1.35 2.17
C LEU A 140 0.30 -2.06 2.07
N VAL A 141 -0.76 -1.35 2.46
CA VAL A 141 -2.12 -1.80 2.22
C VAL A 141 -2.49 -1.33 0.83
N TYR A 142 -2.53 -2.27 -0.10
CA TYR A 142 -3.04 -2.01 -1.44
C TYR A 142 -4.50 -2.40 -1.52
N TYR A 143 -5.25 -1.68 -2.35
CA TYR A 143 -6.63 -2.01 -2.69
C TYR A 143 -6.78 -3.48 -3.13
N GLU A 144 -5.76 -4.01 -3.81
CA GLU A 144 -5.70 -5.41 -4.26
C GLU A 144 -5.79 -6.44 -3.12
N ASP A 145 -5.29 -6.12 -1.93
CA ASP A 145 -5.31 -7.03 -0.77
C ASP A 145 -6.73 -7.28 -0.21
N PHE A 146 -7.72 -6.52 -0.67
CA PHE A 146 -9.13 -6.65 -0.27
C PHE A 146 -9.98 -7.45 -1.26
N HIS A 147 -9.43 -7.86 -2.40
CA HIS A 147 -10.19 -8.47 -3.51
C HIS A 147 -9.88 -9.96 -3.78
N ASP A 148 -9.33 -10.68 -2.80
CA ASP A 148 -8.99 -12.11 -2.94
C ASP A 148 -10.05 -13.02 -2.29
N GLU A 149 -11.01 -13.50 -3.09
CA GLU A 149 -11.59 -14.85 -2.91
C GLU A 149 -11.23 -15.82 -4.04
N ASP A 150 -10.99 -15.35 -5.28
CA ASP A 150 -10.60 -16.21 -6.39
C ASP A 150 -9.26 -15.75 -6.98
N GLY A 151 -8.17 -16.40 -6.53
CA GLY A 151 -6.78 -16.08 -6.90
C GLY A 151 -6.42 -16.36 -8.35
N SER A 152 -7.11 -15.77 -9.33
CA SER A 152 -6.83 -15.97 -10.75
C SER A 152 -6.73 -14.71 -11.63
N GLU A 153 -7.01 -13.50 -11.15
CA GLU A 153 -6.76 -12.28 -11.95
C GLU A 153 -6.19 -11.14 -11.10
N GLY A 154 -4.92 -10.80 -11.38
CA GLY A 154 -4.28 -9.62 -10.80
C GLY A 154 -5.06 -8.36 -11.17
N PHE A 155 -5.07 -7.36 -10.28
CA PHE A 155 -5.72 -6.06 -10.46
C PHE A 155 -5.49 -5.41 -11.84
N LEU A 156 -4.31 -5.65 -12.43
CA LEU A 156 -3.92 -5.14 -13.73
C LEU A 156 -4.72 -5.73 -14.90
N ASP A 157 -5.22 -6.97 -14.81
CA ASP A 157 -6.08 -7.56 -15.83
C ASP A 157 -7.53 -7.02 -15.74
N ARG A 158 -7.97 -6.60 -14.54
CA ARG A 158 -9.30 -6.03 -14.31
C ARG A 158 -9.46 -4.58 -14.80
N TYR A 159 -8.37 -3.81 -14.82
CA TYR A 159 -8.34 -2.41 -15.30
C TYR A 159 -7.82 -2.24 -16.74
N ALA A 160 -7.38 -3.31 -17.39
CA ALA A 160 -7.07 -3.30 -18.82
C ALA A 160 -8.33 -3.46 -19.71
N VAL A 161 -9.53 -3.56 -19.11
CA VAL A 161 -10.79 -3.78 -19.83
C VAL A 161 -11.79 -2.69 -19.47
N ASP A 162 -12.00 -1.81 -20.46
CA ASP A 162 -13.02 -0.75 -20.65
C ASP A 162 -13.56 0.02 -19.43
N ASP A 163 -13.48 1.35 -19.58
CA ASP A 163 -13.97 2.41 -18.68
C ASP A 163 -15.50 2.59 -18.72
N ASP A 164 -16.24 1.59 -19.22
CA ASP A 164 -17.67 1.67 -19.54
C ASP A 164 -18.52 0.61 -18.82
N ASP A 165 -18.04 0.11 -17.67
CA ASP A 165 -18.82 -0.72 -16.78
C ASP A 165 -19.43 0.12 -15.63
N PRO A 166 -20.74 0.45 -15.68
CA PRO A 166 -21.42 1.19 -14.64
C PRO A 166 -21.33 0.52 -13.27
N LEU A 167 -21.21 -0.82 -13.23
CA LEU A 167 -21.07 -1.56 -11.99
C LEU A 167 -19.69 -1.30 -11.35
N LYS A 168 -18.61 -1.22 -12.15
CA LYS A 168 -17.28 -0.86 -11.65
C LYS A 168 -17.24 0.55 -11.07
N SER A 169 -17.85 1.53 -11.76
CA SER A 169 -17.90 2.92 -11.29
C SER A 169 -18.65 3.05 -9.95
N LEU A 170 -19.70 2.24 -9.76
CA LEU A 170 -20.50 2.20 -8.54
C LEU A 170 -19.73 1.52 -7.40
N LEU A 171 -19.06 0.39 -7.67
CA LEU A 171 -18.19 -0.30 -6.71
C LEU A 171 -17.00 0.56 -6.26
N ASP A 172 -16.35 1.29 -7.17
CA ASP A 172 -15.26 2.21 -6.83
C ASP A 172 -15.75 3.39 -5.96
N THR A 173 -16.98 3.85 -6.17
CA THR A 173 -17.60 4.91 -5.35
C THR A 173 -17.93 4.41 -3.94
N ASP A 174 -18.49 3.21 -3.82
CA ASP A 174 -18.82 2.58 -2.53
C ASP A 174 -17.56 2.25 -1.72
N PHE A 175 -16.51 1.74 -2.39
CA PHE A 175 -15.24 1.49 -1.74
C PHE A 175 -14.59 2.80 -1.26
N ARG A 176 -14.57 3.83 -2.11
CA ARG A 176 -14.04 5.15 -1.73
C ARG A 176 -14.76 5.71 -0.51
N GLN A 177 -16.08 5.63 -0.45
CA GLN A 177 -16.85 6.07 0.70
C GLN A 177 -16.51 5.25 1.95
N THR A 178 -16.35 3.93 1.80
CA THR A 178 -15.97 3.04 2.90
C THR A 178 -14.59 3.39 3.47
N VAL A 179 -13.62 3.74 2.60
CA VAL A 179 -12.28 4.21 3.02
C VAL A 179 -12.36 5.55 3.74
N ILE A 180 -13.18 6.50 3.25
CA ILE A 180 -13.40 7.79 3.91
C ILE A 180 -13.95 7.57 5.32
N ASP A 181 -14.99 6.76 5.44
CA ASP A 181 -15.61 6.44 6.73
C ASP A 181 -14.61 5.75 7.68
N ALA A 182 -13.73 4.89 7.15
CA ALA A 182 -12.69 4.23 7.91
C ALA A 182 -11.65 5.21 8.46
N ILE A 183 -11.23 6.18 7.64
CA ILE A 183 -10.29 7.24 8.03
C ILE A 183 -10.94 8.17 9.05
N ASP A 184 -12.23 8.48 8.91
CA ASP A 184 -12.98 9.31 9.86
C ASP A 184 -13.19 8.62 11.22
N ALA A 185 -13.25 7.29 11.24
CA ALA A 185 -13.33 6.51 12.47
C ALA A 185 -11.98 6.40 13.22
N LEU A 186 -10.86 6.83 12.62
CA LEU A 186 -9.55 6.79 13.28
C LEU A 186 -9.46 7.78 14.46
N PRO A 187 -8.72 7.44 15.52
CA PRO A 187 -8.36 8.41 16.56
C PRO A 187 -7.70 9.67 15.96
N PRO A 188 -7.95 10.88 16.51
CA PRO A 188 -7.47 12.14 15.92
C PRO A 188 -5.97 12.18 15.64
N ARG A 189 -5.20 11.52 16.52
CA ARG A 189 -3.74 11.46 16.43
C ARG A 189 -3.26 10.58 15.26
N GLU A 190 -3.95 9.46 15.02
CA GLU A 190 -3.71 8.55 13.90
C GLU A 190 -4.21 9.17 12.59
N LYS A 191 -5.35 9.86 12.60
CA LYS A 191 -5.87 10.57 11.43
C LYS A 191 -4.93 11.69 10.96
N MET A 192 -4.39 12.49 11.90
CA MET A 192 -3.39 13.52 11.59
C MET A 192 -2.11 12.92 10.98
N LEU A 193 -1.63 11.81 11.54
CA LEU A 193 -0.49 11.07 11.01
C LEU A 193 -0.72 10.67 9.55
N MET A 194 -1.88 10.11 9.22
CA MET A 194 -2.22 9.69 7.86
C MET A 194 -2.24 10.87 6.89
N GLY A 195 -2.78 12.02 7.29
CA GLY A 195 -2.74 13.25 6.48
C GLY A 195 -1.31 13.70 6.19
N LEU A 196 -0.47 13.83 7.23
CA LEU A 196 0.93 14.22 7.06
C LEU A 196 1.72 13.25 6.16
N TYR A 197 1.39 11.97 6.19
CA TYR A 197 2.11 10.94 5.44
C TYR A 197 1.63 10.79 3.98
N TYR A 198 0.32 10.87 3.74
CA TYR A 198 -0.27 10.61 2.42
C TYR A 198 -0.66 11.86 1.63
N GLU A 199 -0.98 12.96 2.31
CA GLU A 199 -1.36 14.23 1.67
C GLU A 199 -0.16 15.16 1.51
N GLU A 200 0.62 15.33 2.59
CA GLU A 200 1.79 16.21 2.62
C GLU A 200 3.11 15.51 2.21
N GLU A 201 3.05 14.20 1.92
CA GLU A 201 4.18 13.35 1.51
C GLU A 201 5.40 13.40 2.45
N LEU A 202 5.20 13.72 3.74
CA LEU A 202 6.30 13.82 4.71
C LEU A 202 6.86 12.45 5.08
N ASN A 203 8.17 12.38 5.33
CA ASN A 203 8.80 11.17 5.85
C ASN A 203 8.58 11.01 7.37
N LEU A 204 8.77 9.79 7.90
CA LEU A 204 8.52 9.50 9.32
C LEU A 204 9.31 10.39 10.29
N LYS A 205 10.50 10.83 9.89
CA LYS A 205 11.35 11.72 10.67
C LYS A 205 10.78 13.14 10.73
N GLU A 206 10.32 13.68 9.60
CA GLU A 206 9.63 14.97 9.50
C GLU A 206 8.32 14.95 10.29
N ILE A 207 7.52 13.90 10.13
CA ILE A 207 6.29 13.68 10.88
C ILE A 207 6.57 13.63 12.39
N GLY A 208 7.65 12.95 12.80
CA GLY A 208 8.07 12.90 14.19
C GLY A 208 8.39 14.28 14.75
N ALA A 209 9.07 15.12 13.96
CA ALA A 209 9.35 16.50 14.33
C ALA A 209 8.06 17.34 14.47
N VAL A 210 7.08 17.17 13.58
CA VAL A 210 5.79 17.86 13.63
C VAL A 210 4.95 17.40 14.83
N MET A 211 4.91 16.09 15.10
CA MET A 211 4.10 15.49 16.16
C MET A 211 4.77 15.48 17.53
N GLY A 212 6.03 15.93 17.63
CA GLY A 212 6.81 15.94 18.87
C GLY A 212 7.12 14.54 19.42
N VAL A 213 7.31 13.56 18.55
CA VAL A 213 7.59 12.16 18.91
C VAL A 213 8.77 11.60 18.12
N SER A 214 9.36 10.50 18.58
CA SER A 214 10.44 9.83 17.85
C SER A 214 9.93 9.17 16.56
N GLU A 215 10.81 9.00 15.58
CA GLU A 215 10.51 8.31 14.32
C GLU A 215 9.95 6.88 14.56
N SER A 216 10.53 6.16 15.53
CA SER A 216 10.01 4.84 15.95
C SER A 216 8.56 4.92 16.43
N ARG A 217 8.21 5.96 17.18
CA ARG A 217 6.84 6.15 17.65
C ARG A 217 5.87 6.50 16.52
N VAL A 218 6.31 7.26 15.52
CA VAL A 218 5.53 7.54 14.31
C VAL A 218 5.26 6.25 13.54
N SER A 219 6.29 5.41 13.36
CA SER A 219 6.18 4.10 12.72
C SER A 219 5.16 3.20 13.42
N GLN A 220 5.21 3.11 14.75
CA GLN A 220 4.24 2.34 15.54
C GLN A 220 2.80 2.84 15.37
N LEU A 221 2.59 4.16 15.43
CA LEU A 221 1.27 4.77 15.23
C LEU A 221 0.75 4.51 13.80
N HIS A 222 1.63 4.50 12.80
CA HIS A 222 1.28 4.18 11.43
C HIS A 222 0.83 2.71 11.32
N THR A 223 1.61 1.77 11.85
CA THR A 223 1.24 0.34 11.91
C THR A 223 -0.13 0.15 12.58
N GLN A 224 -0.36 0.85 13.69
CA GLN A 224 -1.62 0.79 14.41
C GLN A 224 -2.80 1.33 13.59
N ALA A 225 -2.64 2.50 12.97
CA ALA A 225 -3.67 3.09 12.12
C ALA A 225 -4.04 2.18 10.95
N VAL A 226 -3.03 1.61 10.29
CA VAL A 226 -3.20 0.65 9.20
C VAL A 226 -3.96 -0.60 9.65
N ALA A 227 -3.62 -1.17 10.81
CA ALA A 227 -4.33 -2.33 11.35
C ALA A 227 -5.82 -2.05 11.63
N ARG A 228 -6.14 -0.83 12.12
CA ARG A 228 -7.53 -0.40 12.31
C ARG A 228 -8.28 -0.25 10.98
N LEU A 229 -7.66 0.40 10.00
CA LEU A 229 -8.26 0.56 8.67
C LEU A 229 -8.57 -0.79 8.04
N ARG A 230 -7.63 -1.75 8.09
CA ARG A 230 -7.84 -3.10 7.58
C ARG A 230 -9.00 -3.80 8.27
N THR A 231 -9.10 -3.66 9.59
CA THR A 231 -10.19 -4.22 10.38
C THR A 231 -11.54 -3.64 9.95
N TYR A 232 -11.62 -2.32 9.85
CA TYR A 232 -12.85 -1.62 9.44
C TYR A 232 -13.29 -1.98 8.02
N LEU A 233 -12.34 -2.01 7.08
CA LEU A 233 -12.60 -2.35 5.68
C LEU A 233 -13.06 -3.81 5.54
N ARG A 234 -12.47 -4.75 6.28
CA ARG A 234 -12.88 -6.17 6.28
C ARG A 234 -14.27 -6.41 6.85
N GLU A 235 -14.70 -5.63 7.83
CA GLU A 235 -16.04 -5.75 8.41
C GLU A 235 -17.13 -5.26 7.44
N ARG A 236 -16.78 -4.34 6.53
CA ARG A 236 -17.71 -3.74 5.56
C ARG A 236 -17.58 -4.27 4.12
N SER A 237 -16.56 -5.06 3.81
CA SER A 237 -16.31 -5.58 2.46
C SER A 237 -17.31 -6.66 1.97
N TRP A 238 -18.48 -6.80 2.61
CA TRP A 238 -19.43 -7.91 2.38
C TRP A 238 -20.88 -7.48 2.15
N THR A 239 -21.10 -6.25 1.70
CA THR A 239 -22.40 -5.75 1.23
C THR A 239 -22.22 -4.94 -0.03
#